data_AF-A0A9P6RUU7-F1
#
_entry.id   AF-A0A9P6RUU7-F1
#
_cell.length_a   1.000
_cell.length_b   1.000
_cell.length_c   1.000
_cell.angle_alpha   90.00
_cell.angle_beta   90.00
_cell.angle_gamma   90.00
#
_symmetry.space_group_name_H-M   'P 1'
#
loop_
_entity.id
_entity.type
_entity.pdbx_description
1 polymer ?
#
loop_
_entity_poly.entity_id
_entity_poly.type
_entity_poly.pdbx_seq_one_letter_code
_entity_poly.pdbx_strand_id
1 'polypeptide(L)'
;MALLHPMPRGGVRDKGQFDGKVHAFIGFDSDRTLPCNGYNKVGPITNIKAGEIVNVRFWGPALEEKYLDSLPPKPSGSRHQINQARHGGGLCQMSLSHDGGKTFRVIGQYSKSCPDFYYEWPVKIPDNAPSCTTRGQCLFVWSWTAVNVPQFYMNCADVTISSSDKEDLSPKGVQIVDVHGFKQHVTEPGDGAGDKMGKGPIQSEVNANTRGDFM
;
A
#
# COMPACT_ATOMS: atom_id res chain seq x y z
N MET A 1 8.74 5.16 1.08
CA MET A 1 7.37 5.33 1.63
C MET A 1 6.88 4.04 2.27
N ALA A 2 5.95 4.11 3.22
CA ALA A 2 5.27 2.97 3.83
C ALA A 2 3.75 3.17 3.85
N LEU A 3 2.98 2.10 4.03
CA LEU A 3 1.55 2.16 4.31
C LEU A 3 1.32 2.85 5.68
N LEU A 4 0.27 3.67 5.77
CA LEU A 4 -0.17 4.30 7.02
C LEU A 4 -1.59 3.86 7.40
N HIS A 5 -2.47 3.77 6.40
CA HIS A 5 -3.82 3.24 6.55
C HIS A 5 -4.16 2.33 5.37
N PRO A 6 -4.71 1.12 5.59
CA PRO A 6 -4.85 0.43 6.88
C PRO A 6 -3.51 0.27 7.61
N MET A 7 -3.52 0.13 8.93
CA MET A 7 -2.31 0.16 9.74
C MET A 7 -1.42 -1.06 9.47
N PRO A 8 -0.22 -0.92 8.87
CA PRO A 8 0.60 -2.09 8.57
C PRO A 8 1.35 -2.58 9.81
N ARG A 9 1.73 -3.86 9.76
CA ARG A 9 2.76 -4.45 10.64
C ARG A 9 4.03 -3.60 10.57
N GLY A 10 4.60 -3.30 11.74
CA GLY A 10 5.81 -2.49 11.83
C GLY A 10 5.64 -1.01 11.44
N GLY A 11 4.42 -0.57 11.13
CA GLY A 11 4.11 0.81 10.79
C GLY A 11 4.23 1.76 11.97
N VAL A 12 4.27 3.06 11.69
CA VAL A 12 4.42 4.13 12.71
C VAL A 12 3.35 4.11 13.81
N ARG A 13 2.19 3.51 13.55
CA ARG A 13 1.10 3.35 14.53
C ARG A 13 1.09 2.00 15.25
N ASP A 14 1.90 1.05 14.80
CA ASP A 14 2.10 -0.24 15.49
C ASP A 14 3.11 -0.05 16.63
N LYS A 15 2.70 0.63 17.71
CA LYS A 15 3.59 1.07 18.80
C LYS A 15 4.42 -0.06 19.43
N GLY A 16 3.96 -1.31 19.36
CA GLY A 16 4.67 -2.48 19.90
C GLY A 16 5.73 -3.05 18.96
N GLN A 17 5.72 -2.67 17.69
CA GLN A 17 6.55 -3.29 16.63
C GLN A 17 7.11 -2.27 15.64
N PHE A 18 6.91 -0.97 15.87
CA PHE A 18 7.33 0.07 14.96
C PHE A 18 8.81 -0.06 14.65
N ASP A 19 9.08 -0.03 13.36
CA ASP A 19 10.42 -0.13 12.81
C ASP A 19 10.60 1.01 11.83
N GLY A 20 11.57 1.89 12.10
CA GLY A 20 11.86 3.04 11.25
C GLY A 20 12.23 2.67 9.81
N LYS A 21 12.61 1.41 9.55
CA LYS A 21 12.89 0.87 8.21
C LYS A 21 11.67 0.26 7.51
N VAL A 22 10.45 0.37 8.05
CA VAL A 22 9.22 -0.15 7.41
C VAL A 22 9.00 0.38 5.99
N HIS A 23 9.59 1.54 5.69
CA HIS A 23 9.57 2.20 4.38
C HIS A 23 10.67 1.71 3.42
N ALA A 24 11.50 0.74 3.80
CA ALA A 24 12.57 0.20 2.98
C ALA A 24 12.04 -0.81 1.96
N PHE A 25 12.73 -0.92 0.82
CA PHE A 25 12.39 -1.88 -0.23
C PHE A 25 12.80 -3.29 0.18
N ILE A 26 12.18 -4.29 -0.44
CA ILE A 26 12.51 -5.70 -0.25
C ILE A 26 13.94 -5.97 -0.75
N GLY A 27 14.77 -6.58 0.09
CA GLY A 27 16.19 -6.81 -0.19
C GLY A 27 17.12 -5.66 0.21
N PHE A 28 16.61 -4.63 0.89
CA PHE A 28 17.45 -3.55 1.45
C PHE A 28 18.46 -4.07 2.48
N ASP A 29 18.02 -4.99 3.35
CA ASP A 29 18.85 -5.73 4.29
C ASP A 29 18.33 -7.18 4.43
N SER A 30 18.96 -7.98 5.28
CA SER A 30 18.58 -9.38 5.49
C SER A 30 17.17 -9.58 6.04
N ASP A 31 16.58 -8.54 6.64
CA ASP A 31 15.29 -8.63 7.31
C ASP A 31 14.14 -8.24 6.37
N ARG A 32 14.41 -7.40 5.35
CA ARG A 32 13.41 -7.01 4.33
C ARG A 32 13.19 -8.09 3.30
N THR A 33 12.29 -9.01 3.63
CA THR A 33 11.96 -10.16 2.78
C THR A 33 10.50 -10.18 2.38
N LEU A 34 10.16 -10.97 1.36
CA LEU A 34 8.76 -11.28 1.07
C LEU A 34 8.23 -12.36 2.02
N PRO A 35 6.94 -12.33 2.37
CA PRO A 35 5.99 -11.23 2.14
C PRO A 35 6.11 -10.14 3.22
N CYS A 36 5.39 -9.03 3.06
CA CYS A 36 5.15 -8.06 4.14
C CYS A 36 6.40 -7.39 4.73
N ASN A 37 7.44 -7.17 3.92
CA ASN A 37 8.73 -6.60 4.34
C ASN A 37 9.43 -7.38 5.47
N GLY A 38 9.14 -8.67 5.59
CA GLY A 38 9.67 -9.57 6.62
C GLY A 38 8.93 -9.53 7.96
N TYR A 39 7.90 -8.68 8.13
CA TYR A 39 7.15 -8.59 9.37
C TYR A 39 6.17 -9.77 9.53
N ASN A 40 6.58 -10.75 10.33
CA ASN A 40 5.85 -12.01 10.56
C ASN A 40 4.89 -11.97 11.77
N LYS A 41 5.09 -11.04 12.69
CA LYS A 41 4.22 -10.85 13.85
C LYS A 41 2.94 -10.12 13.45
N VAL A 42 1.81 -10.58 13.98
CA VAL A 42 0.49 -9.97 13.76
C VAL A 42 0.50 -8.55 14.30
N GLY A 43 0.11 -7.59 13.47
CA GLY A 43 -0.01 -6.19 13.80
C GLY A 43 -1.41 -5.81 14.33
N PRO A 44 -1.68 -4.51 14.43
CA PRO A 44 -2.99 -3.98 14.75
C PRO A 44 -4.03 -4.40 13.72
N ILE A 45 -5.20 -4.81 14.19
CA ILE A 45 -6.28 -5.28 13.32
C ILE A 45 -7.14 -4.11 12.86
N THR A 46 -7.30 -3.95 11.55
CA THR A 46 -8.30 -3.04 10.96
C THR A 46 -9.54 -3.84 10.55
N ASN A 47 -10.71 -3.46 11.05
CA ASN A 47 -11.96 -4.11 10.65
C ASN A 47 -12.49 -3.44 9.37
N ILE A 48 -12.74 -4.23 8.34
CA ILE A 48 -13.28 -3.77 7.05
C ILE A 48 -14.49 -4.63 6.64
N LYS A 49 -15.37 -4.08 5.82
CA LYS A 49 -16.52 -4.78 5.26
C LYS A 49 -16.31 -5.00 3.76
N ALA A 50 -16.82 -6.11 3.24
CA ALA A 50 -17.02 -6.22 1.80
C ALA A 50 -17.86 -5.05 1.30
N GLY A 51 -17.47 -4.47 0.16
CA GLY A 51 -18.09 -3.27 -0.41
C GLY A 51 -17.64 -1.94 0.20
N GLU A 52 -16.89 -1.94 1.30
CA GLU A 52 -16.36 -0.73 1.93
C GLU A 52 -15.28 -0.07 1.06
N ILE A 53 -15.26 1.27 1.02
CA ILE A 53 -14.14 2.02 0.45
C ILE A 53 -13.12 2.30 1.55
N VAL A 54 -11.92 1.75 1.39
CA VAL A 54 -10.77 2.02 2.25
C VAL A 54 -9.95 3.15 1.64
N ASN A 55 -9.84 4.27 2.35
CA ASN A 55 -8.99 5.40 1.96
C ASN A 55 -7.53 5.12 2.30
N VAL A 56 -6.78 4.52 1.38
CA VAL A 56 -5.37 4.19 1.62
C VAL A 56 -4.57 5.47 1.83
N ARG A 57 -3.72 5.46 2.86
CA ARG A 57 -2.81 6.57 3.20
C ARG A 57 -1.40 6.04 3.37
N PHE A 58 -0.42 6.92 3.15
CA PHE A 58 0.99 6.58 3.24
C PHE A 58 1.72 7.41 4.29
N TRP A 59 2.80 6.84 4.81
CA TRP A 59 3.75 7.48 5.72
C TRP A 59 5.12 7.55 5.05
N GLY A 60 5.80 8.67 5.27
CA GLY A 60 7.21 8.84 4.93
C GLY A 60 7.96 9.42 6.13
N PRO A 61 9.30 9.28 6.19
CA PRO A 61 10.10 9.76 7.33
C PRO A 61 9.92 11.25 7.66
N ALA A 62 9.54 12.06 6.66
CA ALA A 62 9.33 13.49 6.82
C ALA A 62 7.88 13.88 7.17
N LEU A 63 6.96 12.93 7.30
CA LEU A 63 5.58 13.21 7.71
C LEU A 63 5.55 13.47 9.23
N GLU A 64 5.14 14.68 9.61
CA GLU A 64 4.99 15.05 11.02
C GLU A 64 3.90 14.22 11.73
N GLU A 65 4.12 13.89 13.01
CA GLU A 65 3.24 13.04 13.81
C GLU A 65 1.79 13.57 13.90
N LYS A 66 1.61 14.90 13.92
CA LYS A 66 0.27 15.54 13.95
C LYS A 66 -0.60 15.21 12.72
N TYR A 67 0.01 14.74 11.63
CA TYR A 67 -0.68 14.36 10.39
C TYR A 67 -0.86 12.84 10.24
N LEU A 68 -0.63 12.06 11.30
CA LEU A 68 -0.93 10.63 11.23
C LEU A 68 -2.45 10.38 11.07
N ASP A 69 -3.32 11.22 11.64
CA ASP A 69 -4.79 11.11 11.55
C ASP A 69 -5.44 12.00 10.48
N SER A 70 -4.68 12.89 9.84
CA SER A 70 -5.21 13.82 8.84
C SER A 70 -4.21 14.09 7.73
N LEU A 71 -4.67 14.47 6.54
CA LEU A 71 -3.74 14.86 5.47
C LEU A 71 -2.94 16.12 5.87
N PRO A 72 -1.62 16.17 5.61
CA PRO A 72 -0.88 17.40 5.73
C PRO A 72 -1.41 18.46 4.75
N PRO A 73 -1.33 19.76 5.09
CA PRO A 73 -1.71 20.81 4.18
C PRO A 73 -0.84 20.76 2.93
N LYS A 74 -1.45 20.93 1.75
CA LYS A 74 -0.70 20.97 0.49
C LYS A 74 0.27 22.16 0.51
N PRO A 75 1.54 21.98 0.09
CA PRO A 75 2.52 23.05 0.12
C PRO A 75 2.10 24.20 -0.79
N SER A 76 2.19 25.43 -0.26
CA SER A 76 1.82 26.67 -0.97
C SER A 76 2.83 27.12 -2.03
N GLY A 77 3.89 26.34 -2.28
CA GLY A 77 4.92 26.65 -3.26
C GLY A 77 6.14 25.74 -3.16
N SER A 78 7.08 25.90 -4.09
CA SER A 78 8.28 25.04 -4.23
C SER A 78 9.17 25.00 -2.98
N ARG A 79 9.27 26.10 -2.23
CA ARG A 79 10.08 26.22 -1.00
C ARG A 79 9.51 25.49 0.22
N HIS A 80 8.23 25.12 0.19
CA HIS A 80 7.56 24.40 1.27
C HIS A 80 7.34 22.92 0.95
N GLN A 81 7.87 22.44 -0.17
CA GLN A 81 7.71 21.03 -0.56
C GLN A 81 8.60 20.13 0.31
N ILE A 82 7.98 19.12 0.91
CA ILE A 82 8.63 18.12 1.74
C ILE A 82 9.13 16.98 0.85
N ASN A 83 10.33 16.47 1.14
CA ASN A 83 10.82 15.23 0.54
C ASN A 83 10.08 14.04 1.17
N GLN A 84 9.25 13.37 0.37
CA GLN A 84 8.45 12.23 0.82
C GLN A 84 9.22 10.90 0.74
N ALA A 85 10.35 10.83 0.04
CA ALA A 85 11.00 9.59 -0.38
C ALA A 85 10.04 8.66 -1.17
N ARG A 86 9.30 9.28 -2.10
CA ARG A 86 8.35 8.62 -3.01
C ARG A 86 8.94 8.30 -4.39
N HIS A 87 10.21 8.63 -4.64
CA HIS A 87 10.96 8.25 -5.83
C HIS A 87 10.27 8.54 -7.18
N GLY A 88 9.52 9.64 -7.28
CA GLY A 88 8.76 10.02 -8.48
C GLY A 88 7.41 9.31 -8.64
N GLY A 89 6.99 8.54 -7.64
CA GLY A 89 5.81 7.70 -7.62
C GLY A 89 6.07 6.33 -8.24
N GLY A 90 5.16 5.85 -9.09
CA GLY A 90 5.21 4.55 -9.75
C GLY A 90 3.89 3.82 -9.74
N LEU A 91 3.95 2.48 -9.70
CA LEU A 91 2.77 1.63 -9.64
C LEU A 91 2.54 1.17 -8.20
N CYS A 92 1.43 1.57 -7.62
CA CYS A 92 0.90 0.93 -6.43
C CYS A 92 -0.14 -0.11 -6.80
N GLN A 93 -0.11 -1.26 -6.13
CA GLN A 93 -1.21 -2.23 -6.15
C GLN A 93 -1.68 -2.50 -4.73
N MET A 94 -3.00 -2.45 -4.55
CA MET A 94 -3.70 -2.85 -3.34
C MET A 94 -4.26 -4.24 -3.59
N SER A 95 -4.00 -5.15 -2.65
CA SER A 95 -4.42 -6.54 -2.77
C SER A 95 -4.90 -7.10 -1.44
N LEU A 96 -5.64 -8.20 -1.50
CA LEU A 96 -6.03 -9.00 -0.35
C LEU A 96 -5.27 -10.33 -0.35
N SER A 97 -4.98 -10.83 0.83
CA SER A 97 -4.54 -12.20 1.05
C SER A 97 -5.39 -12.82 2.14
N HIS A 98 -5.91 -14.03 1.91
CA HIS A 98 -6.72 -14.80 2.86
C HIS A 98 -5.99 -16.02 3.43
N ASP A 99 -4.70 -16.15 3.13
CA ASP A 99 -3.87 -17.31 3.47
C ASP A 99 -2.56 -16.93 4.19
N GLY A 100 -2.54 -15.75 4.83
CA GLY A 100 -1.40 -15.26 5.59
C GLY A 100 -0.24 -14.76 4.74
N GLY A 101 -0.51 -14.33 3.50
CA GLY A 101 0.49 -13.76 2.59
C GLY A 101 1.17 -14.78 1.68
N LYS A 102 0.54 -15.95 1.45
CA LYS A 102 1.04 -16.93 0.46
C LYS A 102 0.56 -16.57 -0.94
N THR A 103 -0.67 -16.07 -1.05
CA THR A 103 -1.22 -15.56 -2.30
C THR A 103 -1.81 -14.17 -2.11
N PHE A 104 -1.79 -13.40 -3.19
CA PHE A 104 -2.29 -12.03 -3.25
C PHE A 104 -3.27 -11.88 -4.42
N ARG A 105 -4.36 -11.15 -4.18
CA ARG A 105 -5.41 -10.87 -5.17
C ARG A 105 -5.55 -9.37 -5.30
N VAL A 106 -5.18 -8.81 -6.44
CA VAL A 106 -5.21 -7.35 -6.67
C VAL A 106 -6.67 -6.89 -6.74
N ILE A 107 -6.99 -5.87 -5.93
CA ILE A 107 -8.32 -5.25 -5.85
C ILE A 107 -8.34 -3.80 -6.34
N GLY A 108 -7.17 -3.22 -6.59
CA GLY A 108 -7.04 -1.90 -7.19
C GLY A 108 -5.60 -1.54 -7.47
N GLN A 109 -5.39 -0.55 -8.33
CA GLN A 109 -4.05 -0.03 -8.62
C GLN A 109 -4.07 1.47 -8.91
N TYR A 110 -2.95 2.12 -8.66
CA TYR A 110 -2.72 3.52 -9.04
C TYR A 110 -1.35 3.67 -9.70
N SER A 111 -1.33 4.28 -10.87
CA SER A 111 -0.09 4.50 -11.63
C SER A 111 0.43 5.92 -11.46
N LYS A 112 1.70 6.11 -11.84
CA LYS A 112 2.42 7.39 -11.86
C LYS A 112 2.60 8.04 -10.51
N SER A 113 1.55 8.60 -9.92
CA SER A 113 1.67 9.47 -8.75
C SER A 113 1.60 8.71 -7.42
N CYS A 114 1.46 7.39 -7.38
CA CYS A 114 1.40 6.64 -6.12
C CYS A 114 2.80 6.12 -5.73
N PRO A 115 3.22 6.15 -4.45
CA PRO A 115 2.53 6.60 -3.23
C PRO A 115 2.80 8.07 -2.84
N ASP A 116 1.76 8.84 -2.49
CA ASP A 116 1.88 10.24 -2.01
C ASP A 116 1.10 10.44 -0.70
N PHE A 117 1.73 11.01 0.33
CA PHE A 117 1.07 11.21 1.64
C PHE A 117 0.16 12.44 1.71
N TYR A 118 0.16 13.32 0.70
CA TYR A 118 -0.75 14.47 0.61
C TYR A 118 -2.13 14.10 0.06
N TYR A 119 -2.33 12.84 -0.33
CA TYR A 119 -3.56 12.35 -0.94
C TYR A 119 -4.04 11.08 -0.25
N GLU A 120 -5.35 10.85 -0.35
CA GLU A 120 -5.95 9.54 -0.09
C GLU A 120 -6.09 8.77 -1.40
N TRP A 121 -6.00 7.45 -1.29
CA TRP A 121 -5.99 6.53 -2.42
C TRP A 121 -7.11 5.51 -2.22
N PRO A 122 -8.36 5.87 -2.50
CA PRO A 122 -9.52 5.04 -2.17
C PRO A 122 -9.50 3.73 -2.97
N VAL A 123 -9.79 2.62 -2.32
CA VAL A 123 -10.01 1.33 -2.97
C VAL A 123 -11.21 0.65 -2.34
N LYS A 124 -12.13 0.17 -3.17
CA LYS A 124 -13.29 -0.61 -2.71
C LYS A 124 -12.84 -2.04 -2.43
N ILE A 125 -13.13 -2.53 -1.23
CA ILE A 125 -13.07 -3.96 -0.93
C ILE A 125 -14.16 -4.63 -1.78
N PRO A 126 -13.82 -5.63 -2.61
CA PRO A 126 -14.81 -6.26 -3.49
C PRO A 126 -16.03 -6.73 -2.69
N ASP A 127 -17.23 -6.55 -3.26
CA ASP A 127 -18.48 -6.97 -2.61
C ASP A 127 -18.49 -8.49 -2.36
N ASN A 128 -17.81 -9.24 -3.22
CA ASN A 128 -17.65 -10.68 -3.14
C ASN A 128 -16.43 -11.13 -2.31
N ALA A 129 -15.74 -10.23 -1.60
CA ALA A 129 -14.57 -10.62 -0.80
C ALA A 129 -14.97 -11.65 0.28
N PRO A 130 -14.24 -12.77 0.41
CA PRO A 130 -14.53 -13.78 1.43
C PRO A 130 -14.44 -13.19 2.84
N SER A 131 -15.38 -13.61 3.70
CA SER A 131 -15.32 -13.32 5.13
C SER A 131 -14.05 -13.90 5.74
N CYS A 132 -13.44 -13.16 6.66
CA CYS A 132 -12.21 -13.56 7.33
C CYS A 132 -12.03 -12.84 8.65
N THR A 133 -12.08 -13.61 9.73
CA THR A 133 -12.00 -13.08 11.10
C THR A 133 -10.80 -13.61 11.88
N THR A 134 -10.06 -14.57 11.30
CA THR A 134 -8.85 -15.13 11.90
C THR A 134 -7.73 -14.10 11.88
N ARG A 135 -7.27 -13.70 13.08
CA ARG A 135 -6.14 -12.78 13.25
C ARG A 135 -4.88 -13.35 12.60
N GLY A 136 -4.14 -12.52 11.86
CA GLY A 136 -2.90 -12.94 11.20
C GLY A 136 -3.10 -13.65 9.85
N GLN A 137 -4.34 -14.00 9.49
CA GLN A 137 -4.64 -14.72 8.25
C GLN A 137 -5.00 -13.77 7.11
N CYS A 138 -5.85 -12.76 7.38
CA CYS A 138 -6.25 -11.80 6.36
C CYS A 138 -5.44 -10.54 6.37
N LEU A 139 -4.92 -10.20 5.19
CA LEU A 139 -4.04 -9.07 5.00
C LEU A 139 -4.61 -8.15 3.92
N PHE A 140 -4.65 -6.87 4.23
CA PHE A 140 -4.64 -5.83 3.23
C PHE A 140 -3.18 -5.53 2.88
N VAL A 141 -2.83 -5.65 1.60
CA VAL A 141 -1.46 -5.60 1.13
C VAL A 141 -1.29 -4.45 0.16
N TRP A 142 -0.36 -3.55 0.49
CA TRP A 142 0.11 -2.53 -0.42
C TRP A 142 1.46 -2.95 -0.98
N SER A 143 1.60 -2.87 -2.30
CA SER A 143 2.88 -3.04 -3.00
C SER A 143 3.16 -1.83 -3.88
N TRP A 144 4.44 -1.52 -4.07
CA TRP A 144 4.87 -0.39 -4.88
C TRP A 144 6.14 -0.71 -5.68
N THR A 145 6.08 -0.47 -6.99
CA THR A 145 7.23 -0.49 -7.91
C THR A 145 7.61 0.95 -8.26
N ALA A 146 8.85 1.34 -7.97
CA ALA A 146 9.32 2.72 -8.14
C ALA A 146 9.70 3.06 -9.61
N VAL A 147 9.77 4.37 -9.91
CA VAL A 147 9.91 4.89 -11.28
C VAL A 147 11.35 4.97 -11.77
N ASN A 148 12.28 5.31 -10.89
CA ASN A 148 13.65 5.67 -11.26
C ASN A 148 14.72 4.78 -10.60
N VAL A 149 14.28 3.90 -9.71
CA VAL A 149 15.15 2.96 -9.00
C VAL A 149 14.44 1.61 -9.04
N PRO A 150 15.13 0.51 -9.43
CA PRO A 150 14.56 -0.82 -9.46
C PRO A 150 14.39 -1.33 -8.03
N GLN A 151 13.31 -0.87 -7.39
CA GLN A 151 12.99 -1.11 -5.99
C GLN A 151 11.52 -1.45 -5.86
N PHE A 152 11.27 -2.55 -5.15
CA PHE A 152 9.95 -3.04 -4.84
C PHE A 152 9.69 -2.98 -3.35
N TYR A 153 8.52 -2.47 -2.97
CA TYR A 153 8.09 -2.31 -1.59
C TYR A 153 6.83 -3.13 -1.37
N MET A 154 6.67 -3.70 -0.18
CA MET A 154 5.44 -4.37 0.23
C MET A 154 5.18 -4.16 1.71
N ASN A 155 4.02 -3.65 2.09
CA ASN A 155 3.56 -3.65 3.48
C ASN A 155 2.23 -4.39 3.60
N CYS A 156 2.00 -5.01 4.75
CA CYS A 156 0.78 -5.74 5.05
C CYS A 156 0.15 -5.20 6.33
N ALA A 157 -1.15 -4.94 6.29
CA ALA A 157 -1.98 -4.65 7.43
C ALA A 157 -2.85 -5.85 7.74
N ASP A 158 -2.89 -6.26 9.00
CA ASP A 158 -3.82 -7.30 9.43
C ASP A 158 -5.24 -6.75 9.45
N VAL A 159 -6.15 -7.46 8.79
CA VAL A 159 -7.55 -7.05 8.66
C VAL A 159 -8.50 -8.17 9.04
N THR A 160 -9.71 -7.78 9.45
CA THR A 160 -10.86 -8.68 9.36
C THR A 160 -11.79 -8.18 8.27
N ILE A 161 -12.33 -9.11 7.49
CA ILE A 161 -13.30 -8.84 6.44
C ILE A 161 -14.62 -9.46 6.88
N SER A 162 -15.66 -8.65 7.03
CA SER A 162 -17.02 -9.16 7.19
C SER A 162 -17.76 -9.09 5.87
N SER A 163 -18.41 -10.20 5.48
CA SER A 163 -19.12 -10.37 4.21
C SER A 163 -20.37 -11.24 4.40
N SER A 164 -21.39 -11.03 3.56
CA SER A 164 -22.58 -11.89 3.43
C SER A 164 -22.41 -13.01 2.41
N ASP A 165 -21.38 -12.93 1.55
CA ASP A 165 -21.20 -13.80 0.38
C ASP A 165 -19.98 -14.71 0.49
N LYS A 166 -19.97 -15.77 -0.34
CA LYS A 166 -18.97 -16.86 -0.32
C LYS A 166 -18.23 -17.03 -1.66
N GLU A 167 -17.95 -15.96 -2.35
CA GLU A 167 -17.28 -16.02 -3.67
C GLU A 167 -15.78 -15.71 -3.57
N ASP A 168 -15.03 -16.15 -4.59
CA ASP A 168 -13.58 -16.00 -4.67
C ASP A 168 -13.22 -14.73 -5.46
N LEU A 169 -12.10 -14.12 -5.08
CA LEU A 169 -11.57 -12.94 -5.74
C LEU A 169 -10.95 -13.28 -7.09
N SER A 170 -10.95 -12.31 -8.02
CA SER A 170 -10.24 -12.43 -9.29
C SER A 170 -8.80 -12.93 -9.08
N PRO A 171 -8.32 -13.94 -9.84
CA PRO A 171 -7.03 -14.58 -9.60
C PRO A 171 -5.82 -13.70 -9.93
N LYS A 172 -6.04 -12.44 -10.34
CA LYS A 172 -4.98 -11.50 -10.70
C LYS A 172 -4.04 -11.26 -9.52
N GLY A 173 -2.80 -11.73 -9.66
CA GLY A 173 -1.74 -11.57 -8.66
C GLY A 173 -1.08 -10.19 -8.69
N VAL A 174 -0.34 -9.90 -7.61
CA VAL A 174 0.56 -8.74 -7.51
C VAL A 174 1.75 -8.93 -8.46
N GLN A 175 2.17 -7.85 -9.11
CA GLN A 175 3.44 -7.81 -9.83
C GLN A 175 4.59 -7.71 -8.82
N ILE A 176 5.36 -8.80 -8.69
CA ILE A 176 6.57 -8.83 -7.86
C ILE A 176 7.78 -8.72 -8.78
N VAL A 177 8.60 -7.70 -8.55
CA VAL A 177 9.78 -7.36 -9.35
C VAL A 177 10.90 -6.90 -8.43
N ASP A 178 12.14 -6.91 -8.93
CA ASP A 178 13.34 -6.42 -8.21
C ASP A 178 13.54 -7.08 -6.83
N VAL A 179 13.04 -8.30 -6.68
CA VAL A 179 13.26 -9.20 -5.55
C VAL A 179 14.02 -10.42 -6.06
N HIS A 180 14.94 -10.98 -5.26
CA HIS A 180 15.66 -12.19 -5.64
C HIS A 180 14.70 -13.31 -6.09
N GLY A 181 14.95 -13.90 -7.27
CA GLY A 181 14.08 -14.90 -7.89
C GLY A 181 12.96 -14.34 -8.78
N PHE A 182 12.81 -13.02 -8.87
CA PHE A 182 11.84 -12.34 -9.75
C PHE A 182 12.53 -11.53 -10.85
N LYS A 183 11.74 -10.99 -11.78
CA LYS A 183 12.23 -10.12 -12.85
C LYS A 183 12.96 -8.89 -12.25
N GLN A 184 14.15 -8.60 -12.75
CA GLN A 184 15.00 -7.50 -12.28
C GLN A 184 14.99 -6.31 -13.25
N HIS A 185 15.44 -5.16 -12.76
CA HIS A 185 15.58 -3.90 -13.48
C HIS A 185 14.25 -3.38 -14.02
N VAL A 186 13.18 -3.54 -13.23
CA VAL A 186 11.85 -3.05 -13.60
C VAL A 186 11.67 -1.64 -13.08
N THR A 187 11.13 -0.77 -13.92
CA THR A 187 10.72 0.57 -13.53
C THR A 187 9.35 0.88 -14.13
N GLU A 188 8.61 1.74 -13.45
CA GLU A 188 7.28 2.19 -13.86
C GLU A 188 7.31 3.67 -14.29
N PRO A 189 6.36 4.18 -15.08
CA PRO A 189 6.30 5.60 -15.40
C PRO A 189 5.87 6.42 -14.18
N GLY A 190 6.50 7.57 -13.95
CA GLY A 190 6.20 8.49 -12.85
C GLY A 190 5.40 9.72 -13.26
N ASP A 191 5.18 10.62 -12.31
CA ASP A 191 4.45 11.88 -12.52
C ASP A 191 5.35 13.11 -12.77
N GLY A 192 6.67 12.93 -12.64
CA GLY A 192 7.67 13.99 -12.80
C GLY A 192 7.92 14.87 -11.58
N ALA A 193 7.27 14.60 -10.44
CA ALA A 193 7.42 15.40 -9.21
C ALA A 193 8.65 15.03 -8.36
N GLY A 194 9.34 13.93 -8.71
CA GLY A 194 10.44 13.39 -7.91
C GLY A 194 9.97 13.00 -6.50
N ASP A 195 10.70 13.40 -5.48
CA ASP A 195 10.32 13.12 -4.09
C ASP A 195 9.28 14.08 -3.50
N LYS A 196 8.80 15.06 -4.28
CA LYS A 196 7.90 16.09 -3.78
C LYS A 196 6.43 15.78 -4.05
N MET A 197 5.49 16.64 -3.62
CA MET A 197 4.05 16.43 -3.85
C MET A 197 3.74 16.25 -5.33
N GLY A 198 3.14 15.11 -5.66
CA GLY A 198 2.67 14.74 -6.98
C GLY A 198 1.32 15.34 -7.36
N LYS A 199 0.80 14.90 -8.51
CA LYS A 199 -0.53 15.29 -9.00
C LYS A 199 -1.68 14.61 -8.27
N GLY A 200 -1.39 13.58 -7.47
CA GLY A 200 -2.39 12.75 -6.81
C GLY A 200 -2.95 11.65 -7.73
N PRO A 201 -3.95 10.90 -7.26
CA PRO A 201 -4.54 9.81 -8.02
C PRO A 201 -5.21 10.31 -9.30
N ILE A 202 -5.05 9.56 -10.40
CA ILE A 202 -5.73 9.85 -11.66
C ILE A 202 -7.22 9.56 -11.48
N GLN A 203 -8.10 10.52 -11.82
CA GLN A 203 -9.54 10.39 -11.55
C GLN A 203 -10.17 9.14 -12.18
N SER A 204 -9.72 8.70 -13.36
CA SER A 204 -10.21 7.47 -13.97
C SER A 204 -9.82 6.21 -13.18
N GLU A 205 -8.65 6.21 -12.54
CA GLU A 205 -8.21 5.13 -11.64
C GLU A 205 -8.98 5.17 -10.32
N VAL A 206 -9.25 6.36 -9.77
CA VAL A 206 -10.14 6.53 -8.61
C VAL A 206 -11.49 5.89 -8.89
N ASN A 207 -12.09 6.22 -10.04
CA ASN A 207 -13.38 5.66 -10.43
C ASN A 207 -13.31 4.14 -10.61
N ALA A 208 -12.27 3.61 -11.27
CA ALA A 208 -12.11 2.15 -11.45
C ALA A 208 -11.95 1.42 -10.10
N ASN A 209 -11.12 1.96 -9.20
CA ASN A 209 -10.85 1.36 -7.89
C ASN A 209 -12.03 1.48 -6.92
N THR A 210 -12.96 2.40 -7.13
CA THR A 210 -14.12 2.62 -6.22
C THR A 210 -15.43 2.04 -6.73
N ARG A 211 -15.57 1.77 -8.03
CA ARG A 211 -16.75 1.10 -8.59
C ARG A 211 -16.72 -0.43 -8.43
N GLY A 212 -15.55 -1.00 -8.15
CA GLY A 212 -15.36 -2.46 -8.11
C GLY A 212 -15.06 -3.07 -9.48
N ASP A 213 -14.80 -2.23 -10.48
CA ASP A 213 -14.53 -2.64 -11.88
C ASP A 213 -13.12 -3.24 -12.07
N PHE A 214 -12.35 -3.45 -11.00
CA PHE A 214 -10.99 -3.98 -11.08
C PHE A 214 -10.95 -5.51 -11.21
N MET A 215 -12.12 -6.15 -11.26
CA MET A 215 -12.31 -7.61 -11.43
C MET A 215 -12.46 -8.00 -12.89
#